data_AF-A0A954PTG3-F1
#
_entry.id   AF-A0A954PTG3-F1
#
_cell.length_a   1.000
_cell.length_b   1.000
_cell.length_c   1.000
_cell.angle_alpha   90.00
_cell.angle_beta   90.00
_cell.angle_gamma   90.00
#
_symmetry.space_group_name_H-M   'P 1'
#
loop_
_entity.id
_entity.type
_entity.pdbx_description
1 polymer ?
#
loop_
_entity_poly.entity_id
_entity_poly.type
_entity_poly.pdbx_seq_one_letter_code
_entity_poly.pdbx_strand_id
1 'polypeptide(L)'
;NGNSPPFIKVPKSWPELSQDELRFVTPEPMAIHITQTSVPRPQAGDPDTVMVLHERAEPRETYRLERGQYDHPDKSQRLYPATPPAIGSWNEQWPADRLGLAKWLVDPSHPLTARVAVNRLWQHHFGSGIVRTSENFGVQGELPTHPLLLDWLATEFVSGGWDVKAMHRLIVTSATYRQSSAASPEQQERDPENRLLGRGPRKRLSPFAIRDSVLFTSGLLDSQIGGPSVKPYMPPAIWSSISNAKYVRDDGAKLFRRSLYTYWRRTVPPPSMMAFNAAARETCIVRSDQTTTPLQALTLMNNITFIEAAHHLAERVLQAGDLTIHQQVEHAFQSVTSRRPTEEERSVLVEDYKFYRQDFADNPDAAKRLLAIGDAPHASGLNQSELAAFTLVANTILNLDEAITEN
;
A
#
# COMPACT_ATOMS: atom_id res chain seq x y z
N ASN A 1 -23.97 24.67 4.93
CA ASN A 1 -22.64 24.07 5.16
C ASN A 1 -22.68 22.66 5.78
N GLY A 2 -23.81 21.95 5.67
CA GLY A 2 -24.00 20.62 6.28
C GLY A 2 -24.66 19.59 5.37
N ASN A 3 -24.86 19.94 4.09
CA ASN A 3 -25.44 19.03 3.10
C ASN A 3 -24.40 17.98 2.74
N SER A 4 -24.85 16.74 2.64
CA SER A 4 -24.01 15.68 2.11
C SER A 4 -23.65 15.97 0.66
N PRO A 5 -22.40 15.72 0.26
CA PRO A 5 -22.02 15.77 -1.14
C PRO A 5 -22.78 14.68 -1.92
N PRO A 6 -22.90 14.82 -3.26
CA PRO A 6 -23.51 13.77 -4.06
C PRO A 6 -22.67 12.48 -4.00
N PHE A 7 -23.38 11.35 -3.98
CA PHE A 7 -22.80 10.02 -4.03
C PHE A 7 -23.27 9.29 -5.29
N ILE A 8 -22.41 8.44 -5.85
CA ILE A 8 -22.81 7.46 -6.86
C ILE A 8 -22.58 6.06 -6.32
N LYS A 9 -23.38 5.10 -6.76
CA LYS A 9 -23.15 3.69 -6.48
C LYS A 9 -21.93 3.20 -7.26
N VAL A 10 -21.08 2.45 -6.58
CA VAL A 10 -19.95 1.73 -7.18
C VAL A 10 -20.48 0.39 -7.69
N PRO A 11 -20.37 0.09 -9.00
CA PRO A 11 -20.78 -1.19 -9.53
C PRO A 11 -20.04 -2.34 -8.84
N LYS A 12 -20.73 -3.48 -8.64
CA LYS A 12 -20.10 -4.67 -8.03
C LYS A 12 -18.95 -5.23 -8.86
N SER A 13 -18.96 -4.99 -10.17
CA SER A 13 -17.91 -5.35 -11.11
C SER A 13 -16.64 -4.51 -10.96
N TRP A 14 -16.68 -3.38 -10.24
CA TRP A 14 -15.51 -2.54 -10.04
C TRP A 14 -14.35 -3.34 -9.40
N PRO A 15 -13.11 -3.26 -9.95
CA PRO A 15 -12.64 -2.30 -10.95
C PRO A 15 -12.78 -2.75 -12.42
N GLU A 16 -13.27 -3.96 -12.67
CA GLU A 16 -13.43 -4.54 -14.02
C GLU A 16 -14.82 -4.23 -14.57
N LEU A 17 -15.04 -2.96 -14.89
CA LEU A 17 -16.30 -2.48 -15.45
C LEU A 17 -16.48 -2.95 -16.90
N SER A 18 -17.71 -3.38 -17.23
CA SER A 18 -18.11 -3.59 -18.63
C SER A 18 -18.18 -2.27 -19.41
N GLN A 19 -18.22 -2.33 -20.75
CA GLN A 19 -18.37 -1.14 -21.59
C GLN A 19 -19.67 -0.36 -21.27
N ASP A 20 -20.75 -1.07 -20.94
CA ASP A 20 -22.02 -0.45 -20.56
C ASP A 20 -21.96 0.27 -19.19
N GLU A 21 -21.09 -0.21 -18.29
CA GLU A 21 -20.83 0.40 -16.98
C GLU A 21 -19.82 1.55 -17.04
N LEU A 22 -18.92 1.55 -18.04
CA LEU A 22 -17.93 2.59 -18.31
C LEU A 22 -18.55 3.84 -18.96
N ARG A 23 -19.59 4.38 -18.35
CA ARG A 23 -20.27 5.60 -18.78
C ARG A 23 -20.19 6.69 -17.72
N PHE A 24 -20.30 7.93 -18.16
CA PHE A 24 -20.43 9.07 -17.26
C PHE A 24 -21.73 8.93 -16.45
N VAL A 25 -21.62 8.99 -15.12
CA VAL A 25 -22.76 8.93 -14.21
C VAL A 25 -22.97 10.31 -13.61
N THR A 26 -24.07 10.95 -13.97
CA THR A 26 -24.50 12.19 -13.31
C THR A 26 -25.09 11.82 -11.95
N PRO A 27 -24.56 12.33 -10.83
CA PRO A 27 -25.14 12.07 -9.54
C PRO A 27 -26.51 12.74 -9.41
N GLU A 28 -27.35 12.22 -8.51
CA GLU A 28 -28.58 12.90 -8.12
C GLU A 28 -28.27 14.34 -7.63
N PRO A 29 -29.11 15.33 -8.01
CA PRO A 29 -28.91 16.71 -7.56
C PRO A 29 -28.84 16.80 -6.03
N MET A 30 -27.88 17.57 -5.52
CA MET A 30 -27.72 17.75 -4.09
C MET A 30 -28.96 18.43 -3.50
N ALA A 31 -29.64 17.74 -2.57
CA ALA A 31 -30.76 18.31 -1.84
C ALA A 31 -30.25 19.33 -0.81
N ILE A 32 -30.36 20.63 -1.13
CA ILE A 32 -29.88 21.71 -0.27
C ILE A 32 -30.87 21.95 0.86
N HIS A 33 -30.48 21.60 2.09
CA HIS A 33 -31.24 21.92 3.29
C HIS A 33 -30.64 23.15 3.96
N ILE A 34 -31.46 24.19 4.14
CA ILE A 34 -31.07 25.43 4.82
C ILE A 34 -31.68 25.42 6.21
N THR A 35 -30.86 25.16 7.23
CA THR A 35 -31.24 25.21 8.65
C THR A 35 -30.66 26.46 9.29
N GLN A 36 -31.51 27.23 10.01
CA GLN A 36 -31.11 28.50 10.63
C GLN A 36 -30.42 28.34 11.99
N THR A 37 -30.58 27.20 12.66
CA THR A 37 -30.19 27.03 14.07
C THR A 37 -28.97 26.14 14.31
N SER A 38 -28.62 25.26 13.37
CA SER A 38 -27.40 24.45 13.42
C SER A 38 -26.98 24.00 12.02
N VAL A 39 -25.67 23.81 11.82
CA VAL A 39 -25.14 23.20 10.60
C VAL A 39 -25.27 21.68 10.75
N PRO A 40 -26.12 21.00 9.96
CA PRO A 40 -26.24 19.55 10.06
C PRO A 40 -24.90 18.89 9.73
N ARG A 41 -24.59 17.77 10.39
CA ARG A 41 -23.39 17.01 10.04
C ARG A 41 -23.65 16.29 8.71
N PRO A 42 -22.74 16.36 7.72
CA PRO A 42 -22.86 15.57 6.50
C PRO A 42 -23.03 14.09 6.85
N GLN A 43 -24.03 13.45 6.25
CA GLN A 43 -24.23 12.02 6.34
C GLN A 43 -23.24 11.30 5.43
N ALA A 44 -22.70 10.18 5.93
CA ALA A 44 -21.88 9.28 5.13
C ALA A 44 -22.76 8.59 4.07
N GLY A 45 -22.17 8.27 2.92
CA GLY A 45 -22.82 7.40 1.94
C GLY A 45 -22.84 5.95 2.41
N ASP A 46 -23.59 5.11 1.68
CA ASP A 46 -23.62 3.66 1.90
C ASP A 46 -22.24 3.02 1.60
N PRO A 47 -21.94 1.83 2.13
CA PRO A 47 -20.65 1.14 1.94
C PRO A 47 -20.25 0.89 0.48
N ASP A 48 -21.22 0.87 -0.44
CA ASP A 48 -21.07 0.67 -1.88
C ASP A 48 -21.17 1.98 -2.67
N THR A 49 -20.97 3.14 -2.03
CA THR A 49 -21.03 4.45 -2.68
C THR A 49 -19.72 5.21 -2.58
N VAL A 50 -19.50 6.10 -3.55
CA VAL A 50 -18.36 7.04 -3.55
C VAL A 50 -18.86 8.46 -3.70
N MET A 51 -18.26 9.37 -2.95
CA MET A 51 -18.50 10.81 -3.05
C MET A 51 -17.95 11.33 -4.37
N VAL A 52 -18.75 12.09 -5.10
CA VAL A 52 -18.34 12.73 -6.36
C VAL A 52 -18.50 14.24 -6.29
N LEU A 53 -17.73 14.96 -7.11
CA LEU A 53 -17.97 16.37 -7.35
C LEU A 53 -18.89 16.52 -8.56
N HIS A 54 -19.82 17.46 -8.49
CA HIS A 54 -20.69 17.84 -9.60
C HIS A 54 -20.49 19.33 -9.91
N GLU A 55 -20.38 19.67 -11.20
CA GLU A 55 -20.26 21.07 -11.61
C GLU A 55 -21.55 21.83 -11.33
N ARG A 56 -21.42 23.11 -10.99
CA ARG A 56 -22.57 23.99 -10.80
C ARG A 56 -23.08 24.45 -12.16
N ALA A 57 -24.41 24.58 -12.29
CA ALA A 57 -25.00 25.22 -13.47
C ALA A 57 -24.46 26.65 -13.68
N GLU A 58 -24.28 27.38 -12.58
CA GLU A 58 -23.62 28.68 -12.57
C GLU A 58 -22.28 28.59 -11.81
N PRO A 59 -21.14 28.76 -12.50
CA PRO A 59 -19.82 28.79 -11.88
C PRO A 59 -19.72 29.91 -10.84
N ARG A 60 -19.06 29.63 -9.73
CA ARG A 60 -18.79 30.64 -8.70
C ARG A 60 -17.84 31.70 -9.25
N GLU A 61 -18.19 32.96 -9.08
CA GLU A 61 -17.27 34.07 -9.36
C GLU A 61 -16.02 33.93 -8.48
N THR A 62 -14.85 33.94 -9.13
CA THR A 62 -13.56 33.72 -8.48
C THR A 62 -12.69 34.94 -8.74
N TYR A 63 -12.02 35.41 -7.70
CA TYR A 63 -11.23 36.63 -7.69
C TYR A 63 -9.87 36.37 -7.03
N ARG A 64 -8.88 37.20 -7.34
CA ARG A 64 -7.60 37.18 -6.63
C ARG A 64 -7.84 37.68 -5.20
N LEU A 65 -7.25 37.02 -4.22
CA LEU A 65 -7.33 37.45 -2.81
C LEU A 65 -6.18 38.39 -2.48
N GLU A 66 -6.48 39.52 -1.86
CA GLU A 66 -5.46 40.45 -1.38
C GLU A 66 -4.66 39.78 -0.26
N ARG A 67 -3.38 39.52 -0.51
CA ARG A 67 -2.47 38.81 0.42
C ARG A 67 -3.03 37.45 0.90
N GLY A 68 -3.92 36.83 0.13
CA GLY A 68 -4.55 35.55 0.49
C GLY A 68 -5.70 35.63 1.49
N GLN A 69 -6.17 36.83 1.87
CA GLN A 69 -7.29 36.98 2.80
C GLN A 69 -8.62 36.62 2.12
N TYR A 70 -9.34 35.64 2.68
CA TYR A 70 -10.52 35.02 2.05
C TYR A 70 -11.73 35.95 1.90
N ASP A 71 -11.81 36.98 2.75
CA ASP A 71 -12.85 37.99 2.82
C ASP A 71 -12.46 39.30 2.10
N HIS A 72 -11.25 39.39 1.56
CA HIS A 72 -10.76 40.52 0.75
C HIS A 72 -10.47 40.09 -0.71
N PRO A 73 -11.52 39.76 -1.50
CA PRO A 73 -11.36 39.52 -2.93
C PRO A 73 -11.17 40.84 -3.69
N ASP A 74 -10.15 40.90 -4.54
CA ASP A 74 -9.96 41.96 -5.51
C ASP A 74 -10.98 41.81 -6.65
N LYS A 75 -12.06 42.58 -6.56
CA LYS A 75 -13.17 42.56 -7.54
C LYS A 75 -12.86 43.30 -8.84
N SER A 76 -11.66 43.86 -9.02
CA SER A 76 -11.27 44.53 -10.27
C SER A 76 -11.14 43.57 -11.44
N GLN A 77 -10.80 42.30 -11.18
CA GLN A 77 -10.63 41.28 -12.21
C GLN A 77 -11.20 39.94 -11.75
N ARG A 78 -12.25 39.49 -12.46
CA ARG A 78 -12.73 38.12 -12.37
C ARG A 78 -11.74 37.17 -13.02
N LEU A 79 -11.45 36.06 -12.35
CA LEU A 79 -10.59 34.99 -12.84
C LEU A 79 -11.41 33.90 -13.53
N TYR A 80 -10.80 33.27 -14.53
CA TYR A 80 -11.37 32.16 -15.30
C TYR A 80 -10.41 30.97 -15.28
N PRO A 81 -10.90 29.73 -15.53
CA PRO A 81 -10.02 28.57 -15.69
C PRO A 81 -8.95 28.84 -16.75
N ALA A 82 -7.69 28.61 -16.40
CA ALA A 82 -6.53 28.79 -17.26
C ALA A 82 -5.38 27.90 -16.77
N THR A 83 -4.36 27.73 -17.61
CA THR A 83 -3.11 27.03 -17.26
C THR A 83 -1.94 28.01 -17.16
N PRO A 84 -0.88 27.67 -16.40
CA PRO A 84 0.33 28.48 -16.37
C PRO A 84 1.01 28.49 -17.76
N PRO A 85 1.18 29.65 -18.41
CA PRO A 85 1.76 29.72 -19.77
C PRO A 85 3.17 29.14 -19.89
N ALA A 86 3.91 29.08 -18.77
CA ALA A 86 5.26 28.54 -18.71
C ALA A 86 5.34 27.00 -18.79
N ILE A 87 4.22 26.28 -18.63
CA ILE A 87 4.19 24.81 -18.49
C ILE A 87 3.53 24.15 -19.73
N GLY A 88 3.26 24.93 -20.78
CA GLY A 88 2.69 24.43 -22.03
C GLY A 88 1.51 25.29 -22.50
N SER A 89 1.14 25.14 -23.76
CA SER A 89 0.03 25.86 -24.37
C SER A 89 -1.31 25.16 -24.13
N TRP A 90 -2.39 25.94 -24.10
CA TRP A 90 -3.75 25.42 -24.10
C TRP A 90 -4.24 25.21 -25.54
N ASN A 91 -4.92 24.11 -25.81
CA ASN A 91 -5.60 23.92 -27.09
C ASN A 91 -7.04 24.46 -26.99
N GLU A 92 -7.37 25.45 -27.83
CA GLU A 92 -8.67 26.13 -27.84
C GLU A 92 -9.87 25.19 -28.12
N GLN A 93 -9.63 24.00 -28.67
CA GLN A 93 -10.66 22.98 -28.87
C GLN A 93 -11.06 22.27 -27.57
N TRP A 94 -10.30 22.44 -26.48
CA TRP A 94 -10.62 21.85 -25.21
C TRP A 94 -11.59 22.73 -24.41
N PRO A 95 -12.59 22.12 -23.74
CA PRO A 95 -13.50 22.87 -22.89
C PRO A 95 -12.75 23.50 -21.72
N ALA A 96 -13.10 24.73 -21.35
CA ALA A 96 -12.48 25.48 -20.24
C ALA A 96 -12.97 24.97 -18.87
N ASP A 97 -12.81 23.68 -18.62
CA ASP A 97 -13.25 22.97 -17.42
C ASP A 97 -12.21 21.92 -16.98
N ARG A 98 -12.60 21.04 -16.04
CA ARG A 98 -11.73 19.97 -15.54
C ARG A 98 -11.36 18.94 -16.61
N LEU A 99 -12.23 18.71 -17.59
CA LEU A 99 -11.94 17.80 -18.70
C LEU A 99 -10.88 18.39 -19.62
N GLY A 100 -10.95 19.68 -19.93
CA GLY A 100 -9.87 20.36 -20.67
C GLY A 100 -8.54 20.34 -19.93
N LEU A 101 -8.57 20.56 -18.61
CA LEU A 101 -7.36 20.46 -17.77
C LEU A 101 -6.77 19.05 -17.81
N ALA A 102 -7.60 18.01 -17.74
CA ALA A 102 -7.15 16.63 -17.85
C ALA A 102 -6.50 16.36 -19.22
N LYS A 103 -7.10 16.84 -20.32
CA LYS A 103 -6.53 16.75 -21.67
C LYS A 103 -5.17 17.46 -21.75
N TRP A 104 -5.06 18.68 -21.22
CA TRP A 104 -3.80 19.44 -21.18
C TRP A 104 -2.71 18.71 -20.38
N LEU A 105 -3.05 18.11 -19.23
CA LEU A 105 -2.08 17.41 -18.39
C LEU A 105 -1.48 16.17 -19.07
N VAL A 106 -2.29 15.41 -19.83
CA VAL A 106 -1.86 14.16 -20.49
C VAL A 106 -1.46 14.36 -21.95
N ASP A 107 -1.47 15.61 -22.44
CA ASP A 107 -1.07 15.92 -23.80
C ASP A 107 0.42 15.57 -24.00
N PRO A 108 0.80 14.95 -25.12
CA PRO A 108 2.21 14.62 -25.41
C PRO A 108 3.16 15.81 -25.40
N SER A 109 2.68 17.04 -25.66
CA SER A 109 3.49 18.25 -25.59
C SER A 109 3.72 18.77 -24.17
N HIS A 110 2.99 18.24 -23.18
CA HIS A 110 3.12 18.67 -21.80
C HIS A 110 4.46 18.20 -21.20
N PRO A 111 5.32 19.10 -20.69
CA PRO A 111 6.70 18.77 -20.38
C PRO A 111 6.90 17.96 -19.09
N LEU A 112 5.96 17.97 -18.14
CA LEU A 112 6.22 17.43 -16.79
C LEU A 112 5.46 16.14 -16.45
N THR A 113 4.19 16.00 -16.82
CA THR A 113 3.32 14.91 -16.36
C THR A 113 3.92 13.52 -16.56
N ALA A 114 4.40 13.21 -17.76
CA ALA A 114 5.00 11.90 -18.05
C ALA A 114 6.28 11.68 -17.23
N ARG A 115 7.17 12.67 -17.14
CA ARG A 115 8.41 12.61 -16.35
C ARG A 115 8.13 12.37 -14.86
N VAL A 116 7.18 13.10 -14.29
CA VAL A 116 6.77 12.94 -12.89
C VAL A 116 6.15 11.56 -12.66
N ALA A 117 5.30 11.10 -13.58
CA ALA A 117 4.65 9.79 -13.48
C ALA A 117 5.68 8.66 -13.51
N VAL A 118 6.56 8.61 -14.52
CA VAL A 118 7.56 7.53 -14.62
C VAL A 118 8.60 7.60 -13.51
N ASN A 119 8.94 8.79 -12.99
CA ASN A 119 9.82 8.91 -11.82
C ASN A 119 9.19 8.29 -10.56
N ARG A 120 7.87 8.41 -10.39
CA ARG A 120 7.14 7.76 -9.28
C ARG A 120 7.05 6.26 -9.47
N LEU A 121 6.83 5.78 -10.69
CA LEU A 121 6.87 4.33 -11.00
C LEU A 121 8.27 3.76 -10.77
N TRP A 122 9.31 4.51 -11.15
CA TRP A 122 10.70 4.17 -10.88
C TRP A 122 10.98 4.12 -9.37
N GLN A 123 10.61 5.18 -8.63
CA GLN A 123 10.74 5.22 -7.17
C GLN A 123 10.00 4.04 -6.51
N HIS A 124 8.84 3.65 -7.03
CA HIS A 124 8.11 2.51 -6.49
C HIS A 124 8.94 1.22 -6.54
N HIS A 125 9.72 1.00 -7.59
CA HIS A 125 10.55 -0.21 -7.77
C HIS A 125 11.94 -0.09 -7.16
N PHE A 126 12.62 1.05 -7.32
CA PHE A 126 13.99 1.27 -6.86
C PHE A 126 14.09 1.91 -5.47
N GLY A 127 12.97 2.26 -4.83
CA GLY A 127 12.92 2.97 -3.56
C GLY A 127 13.19 4.47 -3.67
N SER A 128 14.06 4.89 -4.60
CA SER A 128 14.37 6.28 -4.92
C SER A 128 14.07 6.59 -6.38
N GLY A 129 13.54 7.78 -6.66
CA GLY A 129 13.34 8.26 -8.02
C GLY A 129 14.66 8.65 -8.71
N ILE A 130 14.65 8.68 -10.04
CA ILE A 130 15.74 9.27 -10.84
C ILE A 130 15.93 10.74 -10.40
N VAL A 131 14.83 11.45 -10.18
CA VAL A 131 14.74 12.66 -9.37
C VAL A 131 14.33 12.26 -7.96
N ARG A 132 15.20 12.48 -6.96
CA ARG A 132 14.95 12.06 -5.57
C ARG A 132 13.81 12.83 -4.90
N THR A 133 13.66 14.10 -5.25
CA THR A 133 12.59 14.99 -4.77
C THR A 133 11.35 14.82 -5.64
N SER A 134 10.68 13.67 -5.55
CA SER A 134 9.49 13.35 -6.35
C SER A 134 8.33 14.35 -6.19
N GLU A 135 8.32 15.10 -5.09
CA GLU A 135 7.42 16.20 -4.77
C GLU A 135 7.80 17.54 -5.43
N ASN A 136 9.03 17.69 -5.94
CA ASN A 136 9.53 18.94 -6.50
C ASN A 136 10.47 18.70 -7.69
N PHE A 137 9.95 18.96 -8.89
CA PHE A 137 10.69 18.95 -10.17
C PHE A 137 11.17 20.35 -10.59
N GLY A 138 11.01 21.35 -9.71
CA GLY A 138 11.43 22.73 -9.96
C GLY A 138 12.88 22.99 -9.53
N VAL A 139 13.28 24.27 -9.54
CA VAL A 139 14.65 24.72 -9.22
C VAL A 139 15.10 24.47 -7.77
N GLN A 140 14.15 24.19 -6.88
CA GLN A 140 14.43 23.81 -5.49
C GLN A 140 14.46 22.29 -5.29
N GLY A 141 14.16 21.52 -6.34
CA GLY A 141 14.31 20.07 -6.37
C GLY A 141 15.71 19.64 -6.76
N GLU A 142 15.96 18.34 -6.68
CA GLU A 142 17.20 17.74 -7.15
C GLU A 142 17.16 17.49 -8.66
N LEU A 143 18.32 17.58 -9.31
CA LEU A 143 18.45 17.21 -10.72
C LEU A 143 18.33 15.68 -10.89
N PRO A 144 17.82 15.20 -12.04
CA PRO A 144 17.80 13.78 -12.33
C PRO A 144 19.22 13.21 -12.40
N THR A 145 19.45 12.03 -11.81
CA THR A 145 20.74 11.33 -11.95
C THR A 145 20.99 10.88 -13.37
N HIS A 146 19.93 10.47 -14.08
CA HIS A 146 19.96 9.97 -15.45
C HIS A 146 18.91 10.70 -16.30
N PRO A 147 19.17 11.95 -16.75
CA PRO A 147 18.19 12.78 -17.47
C PRO A 147 17.70 12.13 -18.77
N LEU A 148 18.61 11.54 -19.55
CA LEU A 148 18.25 10.90 -20.82
C LEU A 148 17.39 9.65 -20.62
N LEU A 149 17.62 8.90 -19.52
CA LEU A 149 16.77 7.76 -19.16
C LEU A 149 15.36 8.22 -18.76
N LEU A 150 15.27 9.30 -17.97
CA LEU A 150 13.99 9.88 -17.57
C LEU A 150 13.18 10.35 -18.78
N ASP A 151 13.83 11.04 -19.72
CA ASP A 151 13.22 11.51 -20.96
C ASP A 151 12.77 10.35 -21.86
N TRP A 152 13.59 9.32 -21.98
CA TRP A 152 13.25 8.11 -22.73
C TRP A 152 12.03 7.40 -22.11
N LEU A 153 12.04 7.12 -20.81
CA LEU A 153 10.92 6.48 -20.11
C LEU A 153 9.62 7.30 -20.25
N ALA A 154 9.70 8.63 -20.13
CA ALA A 154 8.54 9.51 -20.29
C ALA A 154 7.96 9.42 -21.72
N THR A 155 8.83 9.38 -22.72
CA THR A 155 8.41 9.27 -24.13
C THR A 155 7.79 7.90 -24.40
N GLU A 156 8.40 6.82 -23.92
CA GLU A 156 7.85 5.45 -24.01
C GLU A 156 6.50 5.31 -23.31
N PHE A 157 6.31 6.01 -22.17
CA PHE A 157 5.05 5.97 -21.45
C PHE A 157 3.90 6.61 -22.26
N VAL A 158 4.18 7.75 -22.89
CA VAL A 158 3.21 8.45 -23.73
C VAL A 158 2.94 7.69 -25.02
N SER A 159 3.98 7.18 -25.71
CA SER A 159 3.83 6.43 -26.96
C SER A 159 3.11 5.10 -26.77
N GLY A 160 3.28 4.45 -25.62
CA GLY A 160 2.55 3.26 -25.19
C GLY A 160 1.12 3.51 -24.74
N GLY A 161 0.59 4.74 -24.91
CA GLY A 161 -0.80 5.07 -24.58
C GLY A 161 -1.07 5.15 -23.08
N TRP A 162 -0.07 5.53 -22.27
CA TRP A 162 -0.16 5.61 -20.82
C TRP A 162 -0.45 4.27 -20.12
N ASP A 163 -0.06 3.15 -20.73
CA ASP A 163 -0.21 1.82 -20.13
C ASP A 163 0.76 1.63 -18.95
N VAL A 164 0.21 1.75 -17.74
CA VAL A 164 0.93 1.59 -16.48
C VAL A 164 1.48 0.17 -16.30
N LYS A 165 0.73 -0.87 -16.73
CA LYS A 165 1.18 -2.26 -16.61
C LYS A 165 2.36 -2.53 -17.54
N ALA A 166 2.30 -2.03 -18.78
CA ALA A 166 3.41 -2.13 -19.73
C ALA A 166 4.66 -1.42 -19.19
N MET A 167 4.51 -0.23 -18.60
CA MET A 167 5.63 0.51 -18.01
C MET A 167 6.24 -0.22 -16.79
N HIS A 168 5.40 -0.78 -15.90
CA HIS A 168 5.92 -1.63 -14.82
C HIS A 168 6.70 -2.83 -15.37
N ARG A 169 6.16 -3.52 -16.39
CA ARG A 169 6.84 -4.66 -17.03
C ARG A 169 8.18 -4.24 -17.63
N LEU A 170 8.22 -3.11 -18.33
CA LEU A 170 9.46 -2.58 -18.91
C LEU A 170 10.53 -2.38 -17.85
N ILE A 171 10.18 -1.78 -16.71
CA ILE A 171 11.12 -1.52 -15.61
C ILE A 171 11.59 -2.85 -14.98
N VAL A 172 10.68 -3.73 -14.56
CA VAL A 172 11.04 -4.96 -13.82
C VAL A 172 11.71 -6.01 -14.69
N THR A 173 11.60 -5.90 -16.02
CA THR A 173 12.32 -6.77 -16.98
C THR A 173 13.59 -6.13 -17.55
N SER A 174 13.96 -4.93 -17.09
CA SER A 174 15.22 -4.28 -17.47
C SER A 174 16.43 -5.03 -16.92
N ALA A 175 17.58 -4.88 -17.58
CA ALA A 175 18.85 -5.39 -17.05
C ALA A 175 19.17 -4.76 -15.69
N THR A 176 18.87 -3.46 -15.53
CA THR A 176 19.13 -2.69 -14.31
C THR A 176 18.38 -3.21 -13.08
N TYR A 177 17.08 -3.52 -13.22
CA TYR A 177 16.27 -4.04 -12.11
C TYR A 177 16.66 -5.47 -11.73
N ARG A 178 17.02 -6.30 -12.70
CA ARG A 178 17.40 -7.71 -12.48
C ARG A 178 18.85 -7.92 -12.02
N GLN A 179 19.58 -6.85 -11.72
CA GLN A 179 20.92 -6.97 -11.12
C GLN A 179 20.82 -7.60 -9.73
N SER A 180 21.90 -8.26 -9.29
CA SER A 180 22.01 -8.70 -7.89
C SER A 180 22.05 -7.48 -6.96
N SER A 181 21.32 -7.54 -5.86
CA SER A 181 21.38 -6.54 -4.79
C SER A 181 22.61 -6.68 -3.88
N ALA A 182 23.44 -7.71 -4.09
CA ALA A 182 24.71 -7.86 -3.37
C ALA A 182 25.65 -6.68 -3.67
N ALA A 183 26.22 -6.10 -2.62
CA ALA A 183 27.14 -4.97 -2.71
C ALA A 183 28.44 -5.31 -1.98
N SER A 184 29.58 -5.07 -2.63
CA SER A 184 30.87 -5.07 -1.94
C SER A 184 30.99 -3.85 -1.00
N PRO A 185 31.84 -3.89 0.04
CA PRO A 185 32.10 -2.73 0.88
C PRO A 185 32.48 -1.47 0.08
N GLU A 186 33.26 -1.63 -0.99
CA GLU A 186 33.69 -0.52 -1.86
C GLU A 186 32.52 0.05 -2.66
N GLN A 187 31.59 -0.80 -3.13
CA GLN A 187 30.38 -0.34 -3.81
C GLN A 187 29.45 0.42 -2.85
N GLN A 188 29.34 -0.06 -1.61
CA GLN A 188 28.54 0.55 -0.56
C GLN A 188 29.13 1.90 -0.13
N GLU A 189 30.46 2.03 -0.05
CA GLU A 189 31.13 3.29 0.26
C GLU A 189 31.00 4.32 -0.87
N ARG A 190 31.14 3.88 -2.13
CA ARG A 190 31.07 4.78 -3.30
C ARG A 190 29.66 5.30 -3.56
N ASP A 191 28.65 4.45 -3.41
CA ASP A 191 27.25 4.77 -3.69
C ASP A 191 26.32 4.07 -2.70
N PRO A 192 26.24 4.55 -1.44
CA PRO A 192 25.46 3.91 -0.38
C PRO A 192 23.96 3.88 -0.69
N GLU A 193 23.46 4.88 -1.41
CA GLU A 193 22.04 5.03 -1.77
C GLU A 193 21.67 4.38 -3.11
N ASN A 194 22.62 3.72 -3.79
CA ASN A 194 22.44 3.12 -5.12
C ASN A 194 21.92 4.11 -6.18
N ARG A 195 22.34 5.39 -6.11
CA ARG A 195 21.94 6.49 -7.02
C ARG A 195 22.42 6.25 -8.46
N LEU A 196 23.55 5.54 -8.61
CA LEU A 196 24.16 5.18 -9.88
C LEU A 196 23.68 3.84 -10.42
N LEU A 197 22.77 3.15 -9.70
CA LEU A 197 22.13 1.91 -10.14
C LEU A 197 23.13 0.78 -10.44
N GLY A 198 24.24 0.74 -9.71
CA GLY A 198 25.31 -0.24 -9.88
C GLY A 198 25.00 -1.63 -9.30
N ARG A 199 23.83 -1.79 -8.67
CA ARG A 199 23.31 -3.03 -8.09
C ARG A 199 21.78 -3.04 -8.13
N GLY A 200 21.20 -4.21 -7.88
CA GLY A 200 19.75 -4.40 -7.75
C GLY A 200 19.14 -3.54 -6.64
N PRO A 201 17.85 -3.21 -6.72
CA PRO A 201 17.18 -2.47 -5.66
C PRO A 201 16.94 -3.36 -4.44
N ARG A 202 17.43 -2.91 -3.28
CA ARG A 202 17.12 -3.51 -1.98
C ARG A 202 16.33 -2.53 -1.14
N LYS A 203 15.09 -2.88 -0.77
CA LYS A 203 14.23 -2.03 0.07
C LYS A 203 13.21 -2.87 0.83
N ARG A 204 12.75 -2.34 1.96
CA ARG A 204 11.66 -2.98 2.70
C ARG A 204 10.37 -2.92 1.89
N LEU A 205 9.57 -3.98 1.95
CA LEU A 205 8.20 -4.02 1.46
C LEU A 205 7.37 -2.88 2.09
N SER A 206 6.35 -2.44 1.35
CA SER A 206 5.37 -1.49 1.90
C SER A 206 4.59 -2.12 3.06
N PRO A 207 4.01 -1.33 3.98
CA PRO A 207 3.20 -1.84 5.08
C PRO A 207 2.08 -2.80 4.65
N PHE A 208 1.49 -2.51 3.48
CA PHE A 208 0.43 -3.32 2.89
C PHE A 208 0.98 -4.64 2.35
N ALA A 209 2.14 -4.58 1.69
CA ALA A 209 2.80 -5.75 1.13
C ALA A 209 3.37 -6.68 2.22
N ILE A 210 3.85 -6.15 3.35
CA ILE A 210 4.30 -6.97 4.49
C ILE A 210 3.15 -7.83 5.04
N ARG A 211 1.97 -7.23 5.24
CA ARG A 211 0.81 -8.00 5.68
C ARG A 211 0.35 -8.98 4.61
N ASP A 212 0.26 -8.55 3.36
CA ASP A 212 -0.22 -9.39 2.26
C ASP A 212 0.74 -10.55 1.94
N SER A 213 2.06 -10.36 2.09
CA SER A 213 3.06 -11.43 1.90
C SER A 213 2.91 -12.52 2.95
N VAL A 214 2.75 -12.15 4.22
CA VAL A 214 2.55 -13.09 5.33
C VAL A 214 1.23 -13.87 5.18
N LEU A 215 0.16 -13.22 4.74
CA LEU A 215 -1.09 -13.91 4.43
C LEU A 215 -0.97 -14.83 3.20
N PHE A 216 -0.18 -14.44 2.20
CA PHE A 216 0.03 -15.24 1.00
C PHE A 216 0.83 -16.51 1.31
N THR A 217 1.95 -16.39 2.02
CA THR A 217 2.83 -17.53 2.34
C THR A 217 2.18 -18.52 3.29
N SER A 218 1.35 -18.04 4.22
CA SER A 218 0.52 -18.87 5.11
C SER A 218 -0.71 -19.48 4.42
N GLY A 219 -1.05 -19.07 3.19
CA GLY A 219 -2.22 -19.55 2.47
C GLY A 219 -3.56 -18.97 2.93
N LEU A 220 -3.55 -17.96 3.80
CA LEU A 220 -4.75 -17.30 4.32
C LEU A 220 -5.30 -16.21 3.39
N LEU A 221 -4.47 -15.67 2.48
CA LEU A 221 -4.83 -14.50 1.68
C LEU A 221 -6.09 -14.73 0.83
N ASP A 222 -7.13 -13.94 1.11
CA ASP A 222 -8.27 -13.81 0.19
C ASP A 222 -7.92 -12.83 -0.93
N SER A 223 -7.80 -13.37 -2.14
CA SER A 223 -7.41 -12.67 -3.36
C SER A 223 -8.58 -12.03 -4.11
N GLN A 224 -9.80 -12.10 -3.58
CA GLN A 224 -10.97 -11.47 -4.19
C GLN A 224 -10.70 -10.00 -4.48
N ILE A 225 -11.03 -9.55 -5.70
CA ILE A 225 -10.94 -8.15 -6.12
C ILE A 225 -12.34 -7.51 -6.07
N GLY A 226 -12.39 -6.25 -5.61
CA GLY A 226 -13.61 -5.46 -5.48
C GLY A 226 -14.32 -5.65 -4.14
N GLY A 227 -15.51 -5.06 -4.03
CA GLY A 227 -16.33 -5.10 -2.83
C GLY A 227 -15.96 -4.06 -1.74
N PRO A 228 -16.74 -4.01 -0.65
CA PRO A 228 -16.57 -3.02 0.41
C PRO A 228 -15.30 -3.27 1.23
N SER A 229 -14.86 -2.23 1.93
CA SER A 229 -13.76 -2.35 2.90
C SER A 229 -14.12 -3.27 4.06
N VAL A 230 -13.11 -3.95 4.60
CA VAL A 230 -13.21 -4.89 5.72
C VAL A 230 -12.46 -4.37 6.95
N LYS A 231 -12.82 -4.87 8.12
CA LYS A 231 -12.24 -4.53 9.42
C LYS A 231 -11.55 -5.75 10.04
N PRO A 232 -10.29 -6.04 9.66
CA PRO A 232 -9.52 -7.16 10.23
C PRO A 232 -9.16 -6.93 11.70
N TYR A 233 -8.30 -7.77 12.28
CA TYR A 233 -7.85 -7.61 13.67
C TYR A 233 -7.32 -6.19 13.96
N MET A 234 -7.77 -5.65 15.09
CA MET A 234 -7.29 -4.39 15.64
C MET A 234 -7.26 -4.52 17.17
N PRO A 235 -6.25 -3.96 17.86
CA PRO A 235 -6.25 -3.96 19.31
C PRO A 235 -7.51 -3.28 19.87
N PRO A 236 -8.01 -3.75 21.03
CA PRO A 236 -9.22 -3.21 21.63
C PRO A 236 -9.04 -1.74 22.02
N ALA A 237 -10.16 -1.03 22.11
CA ALA A 237 -10.27 0.32 22.67
C ALA A 237 -9.58 1.50 21.93
N ILE A 238 -8.89 1.29 20.80
CA ILE A 238 -8.23 2.38 20.06
C ILE A 238 -9.23 3.43 19.55
N TRP A 239 -10.39 3.00 19.04
CA TRP A 239 -11.38 3.95 18.51
C TRP A 239 -12.14 4.68 19.62
N SER A 240 -12.39 3.99 20.73
CA SER A 240 -13.10 4.53 21.88
C SER A 240 -12.28 5.53 22.69
N SER A 241 -10.94 5.48 22.60
CA SER A 241 -10.08 6.49 23.26
C SER A 241 -10.10 7.85 22.55
N ILE A 242 -10.53 7.90 21.28
CA ILE A 242 -10.53 9.12 20.45
C ILE A 242 -11.95 9.64 20.20
N SER A 243 -12.96 8.77 20.24
CA SER A 243 -14.35 9.13 19.92
C SER A 243 -15.36 8.11 20.44
N ASN A 244 -16.66 8.43 20.42
CA ASN A 244 -17.73 7.47 20.74
C ASN A 244 -17.92 6.35 19.69
N ALA A 245 -17.10 6.31 18.63
CA ALA A 245 -17.19 5.27 17.60
C ALA A 245 -16.55 3.96 18.08
N LYS A 246 -17.18 2.84 17.75
CA LYS A 246 -16.68 1.49 18.06
C LYS A 246 -16.14 0.82 16.80
N TYR A 247 -15.00 0.15 16.94
CA TYR A 247 -14.50 -0.74 15.91
C TYR A 247 -15.18 -2.10 16.07
N VAL A 248 -16.05 -2.42 15.12
CA VAL A 248 -16.65 -3.75 15.00
C VAL A 248 -15.81 -4.52 14.00
N ARG A 249 -15.03 -5.49 14.50
CA ARG A 249 -14.21 -6.38 13.68
C ARG A 249 -15.13 -7.23 12.80
N ASP A 250 -14.73 -7.47 11.56
CA ASP A 250 -15.32 -8.50 10.71
C ASP A 250 -14.79 -9.90 11.10
N ASP A 251 -15.38 -10.97 10.58
CA ASP A 251 -14.99 -12.35 10.85
C ASP A 251 -14.79 -13.17 9.56
N GLY A 252 -14.19 -14.36 9.69
CA GLY A 252 -13.96 -15.30 8.59
C GLY A 252 -12.98 -14.76 7.54
N ALA A 253 -13.22 -15.06 6.26
CA ALA A 253 -12.35 -14.65 5.14
C ALA A 253 -12.08 -13.13 5.08
N LYS A 254 -12.98 -12.31 5.64
CA LYS A 254 -12.81 -10.86 5.72
C LYS A 254 -11.60 -10.43 6.55
N LEU A 255 -11.16 -11.25 7.50
CA LEU A 255 -9.95 -11.00 8.29
C LEU A 255 -8.67 -11.06 7.45
N PHE A 256 -8.73 -11.76 6.31
CA PHE A 256 -7.58 -12.10 5.47
C PHE A 256 -7.63 -11.50 4.06
N ARG A 257 -8.54 -10.57 3.79
CA ARG A 257 -8.50 -9.83 2.50
C ARG A 257 -7.22 -9.04 2.36
N ARG A 258 -6.83 -8.81 1.10
CA ARG A 258 -5.74 -7.90 0.72
C ARG A 258 -5.83 -6.58 1.48
N SER A 259 -4.70 -6.09 1.93
CA SER A 259 -4.55 -4.87 2.73
C SER A 259 -5.12 -3.62 2.04
N LEU A 260 -5.26 -3.67 0.71
CA LEU A 260 -5.97 -2.67 -0.10
C LEU A 260 -7.43 -2.43 0.37
N TYR A 261 -8.10 -3.48 0.87
CA TYR A 261 -9.49 -3.44 1.31
C TYR A 261 -9.64 -3.15 2.82
N THR A 262 -8.54 -2.96 3.55
CA THR A 262 -8.62 -2.63 4.99
C THR A 262 -9.24 -1.24 5.19
N TYR A 263 -10.27 -1.16 6.03
CA TYR A 263 -10.94 0.08 6.35
C TYR A 263 -9.97 1.11 6.95
N TRP A 264 -9.89 2.29 6.34
CA TRP A 264 -8.98 3.35 6.74
C TRP A 264 -9.73 4.55 7.34
N ARG A 265 -9.66 4.70 8.67
CA ARG A 265 -10.16 5.91 9.32
C ARG A 265 -9.05 6.96 9.35
N ARG A 266 -9.27 8.13 8.74
CA ARG A 266 -8.26 9.21 8.62
C ARG A 266 -7.56 9.57 9.93
N THR A 267 -8.30 9.62 11.04
CA THR A 267 -7.76 9.96 12.37
C THR A 267 -7.26 8.75 13.17
N VAL A 268 -7.60 7.52 12.75
CA VAL A 268 -7.21 6.28 13.44
C VAL A 268 -6.91 5.19 12.40
N PRO A 269 -5.80 5.30 11.66
CA PRO A 269 -5.42 4.28 10.69
C PRO A 269 -5.13 2.91 11.32
N PRO A 270 -5.02 1.83 10.52
CA PRO A 270 -4.61 0.52 11.00
C PRO A 270 -3.24 0.57 11.74
N PRO A 271 -3.19 0.27 13.05
CA PRO A 271 -1.98 0.48 13.86
C PRO A 271 -0.78 -0.35 13.40
N SER A 272 -1.02 -1.59 12.95
CA SER A 272 0.03 -2.44 12.42
C SER A 272 0.68 -1.81 11.18
N MET A 273 -0.09 -1.25 10.25
CA MET A 273 0.44 -0.58 9.07
C MET A 273 1.17 0.73 9.43
N MET A 274 0.66 1.46 10.43
CA MET A 274 1.32 2.67 10.94
C MET A 274 2.70 2.38 11.54
N ALA A 275 2.86 1.24 12.23
CA ALA A 275 4.17 0.82 12.77
C ALA A 275 5.23 0.69 11.66
N PHE A 276 4.83 0.37 10.43
CA PHE A 276 5.70 0.27 9.25
C PHE A 276 5.72 1.55 8.38
N ASN A 277 5.41 2.72 8.95
CA ASN A 277 5.46 4.02 8.25
C ASN A 277 4.39 4.19 7.15
N ALA A 278 3.20 3.59 7.31
CA ALA A 278 2.10 3.89 6.39
C ALA A 278 1.66 5.36 6.49
N ALA A 279 1.21 5.92 5.37
CA ALA A 279 0.71 7.29 5.32
C ALA A 279 -0.58 7.44 6.14
N ALA A 280 -0.61 8.30 7.17
CA ALA A 280 -1.82 8.52 7.98
C ALA A 280 -3.04 9.01 7.17
N ARG A 281 -2.81 9.59 5.98
CA ARG A 281 -3.80 10.24 5.11
C ARG A 281 -4.40 11.52 5.70
N GLU A 282 -3.75 12.10 6.70
CA GLU A 282 -4.05 13.45 7.19
C GLU A 282 -3.50 14.51 6.24
N THR A 283 -2.30 14.28 5.71
CA THR A 283 -1.62 15.08 4.70
C THR A 283 -1.26 14.23 3.49
N CYS A 284 -1.03 14.87 2.34
CA CYS A 284 -0.51 14.21 1.16
C CYS A 284 0.98 13.94 1.35
N ILE A 285 1.42 12.71 1.07
CA ILE A 285 2.84 12.36 1.00
C ILE A 285 3.14 11.77 -0.38
N VAL A 286 4.27 12.17 -0.96
CA VAL A 286 4.74 11.66 -2.26
C VAL A 286 5.87 10.64 -2.08
N ARG A 287 6.60 10.73 -0.97
CA ARG A 287 7.63 9.80 -0.54
C ARG A 287 7.28 9.29 0.85
N SER A 288 7.53 8.00 1.09
CA SER A 288 7.39 7.39 2.40
C SER A 288 8.78 7.10 2.94
N ASP A 289 9.05 7.54 4.16
CA ASP A 289 10.28 7.18 4.85
C ASP A 289 10.21 5.71 5.26
N GLN A 290 11.29 4.97 5.04
CA GLN A 290 11.42 3.59 5.49
C GLN A 290 12.38 3.56 6.67
N THR A 291 11.91 3.02 7.79
CA THR A 291 12.75 2.78 8.98
C THR A 291 12.63 1.34 9.40
N THR A 292 13.71 0.75 9.92
CA THR A 292 13.69 -0.57 10.57
C THR A 292 13.91 -0.35 12.06
N THR A 293 12.91 -0.68 12.89
CA THR A 293 12.95 -0.42 14.33
C THR A 293 12.62 -1.68 15.14
N PRO A 294 13.11 -1.81 16.38
CA PRO A 294 12.74 -2.94 17.25
C PRO A 294 11.22 -3.08 17.45
N LEU A 295 10.47 -1.98 17.46
CA LEU A 295 9.01 -2.00 17.57
C LEU A 295 8.34 -2.71 16.38
N GLN A 296 8.91 -2.58 15.18
CA GLN A 296 8.40 -3.27 13.99
C GLN A 296 8.64 -4.77 14.08
N ALA A 297 9.84 -5.20 14.48
CA ALA A 297 10.11 -6.62 14.73
C ALA A 297 9.16 -7.19 15.79
N LEU A 298 8.97 -6.48 16.91
CA LEU A 298 8.00 -6.87 17.94
C LEU A 298 6.55 -6.90 17.40
N THR A 299 6.21 -6.05 16.43
CA THR A 299 4.89 -6.09 15.78
C THR A 299 4.71 -7.36 14.96
N LEU A 300 5.70 -7.79 14.18
CA LEU A 300 5.64 -9.05 13.43
C LEU A 300 5.59 -10.26 14.35
N MET A 301 6.31 -10.23 15.47
CA MET A 301 6.33 -11.35 16.42
C MET A 301 5.02 -11.50 17.19
N ASN A 302 4.38 -10.39 17.61
CA ASN A 302 3.34 -10.43 18.63
C ASN A 302 1.92 -10.13 18.12
N ASN A 303 1.77 -9.57 16.92
CA ASN A 303 0.43 -9.24 16.42
C ASN A 303 -0.30 -10.51 15.97
N ILE A 304 -1.58 -10.62 16.37
CA ILE A 304 -2.45 -11.79 16.10
C ILE A 304 -2.40 -12.23 14.64
N THR A 305 -2.43 -11.28 13.69
CA THR A 305 -2.41 -11.61 12.25
C THR A 305 -1.15 -12.38 11.85
N PHE A 306 0.00 -12.04 12.44
CA PHE A 306 1.28 -12.65 12.09
C PHE A 306 1.52 -13.97 12.84
N ILE A 307 1.04 -14.08 14.08
CA ILE A 307 1.06 -15.35 14.83
C ILE A 307 0.15 -16.38 14.15
N GLU A 308 -1.07 -15.98 13.81
CA GLU A 308 -2.03 -16.84 13.11
C GLU A 308 -1.50 -17.27 11.73
N ALA A 309 -0.87 -16.35 10.99
CA ALA A 309 -0.22 -16.70 9.72
C ALA A 309 0.99 -17.64 9.92
N ALA A 310 1.79 -17.46 10.97
CA ALA A 310 2.88 -18.38 11.30
C ALA A 310 2.37 -19.79 11.60
N HIS A 311 1.25 -19.87 12.32
CA HIS A 311 0.56 -21.13 12.60
C HIS A 311 0.11 -21.82 11.31
N HIS A 312 -0.57 -21.12 10.40
CA HIS A 312 -1.01 -21.71 9.13
C HIS A 312 0.14 -22.03 8.16
N LEU A 313 1.25 -21.29 8.22
CA LEU A 313 2.47 -21.67 7.50
C LEU A 313 3.03 -23.00 8.05
N ALA A 314 3.08 -23.16 9.37
CA ALA A 314 3.50 -24.39 10.02
C ALA A 314 2.62 -25.58 9.64
N GLU A 315 1.29 -25.41 9.65
CA GLU A 315 0.35 -26.46 9.22
C GLU A 315 0.62 -26.92 7.79
N ARG A 316 0.75 -25.97 6.87
CA ARG A 316 1.01 -26.27 5.45
C ARG A 316 2.29 -27.07 5.28
N VAL A 317 3.35 -26.71 6.00
CA VAL A 317 4.65 -27.39 5.94
C VAL A 317 4.55 -28.81 6.52
N LEU A 318 3.89 -28.98 7.67
CA LEU A 318 3.70 -30.28 8.30
C LEU A 318 2.79 -31.21 7.49
N GLN A 319 1.91 -30.66 6.65
CA GLN A 319 1.02 -31.40 5.75
C GLN A 319 1.63 -31.64 4.35
N ALA A 320 2.79 -31.08 4.02
CA ALA A 320 3.41 -31.16 2.69
C ALA A 320 4.00 -32.54 2.33
N GLY A 321 3.62 -33.60 3.07
CA GLY A 321 4.10 -34.96 2.93
C GLY A 321 5.13 -35.36 3.99
N ASP A 322 5.73 -36.54 3.81
CA ASP A 322 6.72 -37.11 4.74
C ASP A 322 8.11 -36.44 4.59
N LEU A 323 8.17 -35.16 4.93
CA LEU A 323 9.42 -34.39 4.95
C LEU A 323 10.16 -34.57 6.28
N THR A 324 11.48 -34.69 6.21
CA THR A 324 12.32 -34.56 7.40
C THR A 324 12.28 -33.13 7.95
N ILE A 325 12.61 -32.94 9.23
CA ILE A 325 12.64 -31.59 9.82
C ILE A 325 13.54 -30.60 9.06
N HIS A 326 14.67 -31.08 8.53
CA HIS A 326 15.57 -30.26 7.70
C HIS A 326 14.89 -29.78 6.42
N GLN A 327 14.12 -30.65 5.76
CA GLN A 327 13.38 -30.32 4.55
C GLN A 327 12.16 -29.44 4.84
N GLN A 328 11.50 -29.63 5.99
CA GLN A 328 10.40 -28.76 6.44
C GLN A 328 10.89 -27.33 6.66
N VAL A 329 12.01 -27.16 7.37
CA VAL A 329 12.64 -25.84 7.58
C VAL A 329 13.06 -25.21 6.25
N GLU A 330 13.70 -25.97 5.36
CA GLU A 330 14.08 -25.47 4.03
C GLU A 330 12.86 -25.05 3.21
N HIS A 331 11.77 -25.83 3.26
CA HIS A 331 10.52 -25.51 2.56
C HIS A 331 9.86 -24.22 3.10
N ALA A 332 9.77 -24.08 4.42
CA ALA A 332 9.23 -22.88 5.06
C ALA A 332 10.07 -21.64 4.74
N PHE A 333 11.40 -21.76 4.88
CA PHE A 333 12.34 -20.67 4.63
C PHE A 333 12.29 -20.21 3.17
N GLN A 334 12.26 -21.14 2.21
CA GLN A 334 12.17 -20.83 0.80
C GLN A 334 10.82 -20.24 0.42
N SER A 335 9.73 -20.68 1.03
CA SER A 335 8.39 -20.12 0.78
C SER A 335 8.27 -18.66 1.18
N VAL A 336 9.02 -18.24 2.22
CA VAL A 336 8.99 -16.86 2.72
C VAL A 336 10.04 -15.98 2.05
N THR A 337 11.28 -16.46 1.92
CA THR A 337 12.44 -15.65 1.48
C THR A 337 12.79 -15.83 0.01
N SER A 338 12.15 -16.78 -0.69
CA SER A 338 12.46 -17.18 -2.07
C SER A 338 13.90 -17.70 -2.30
N ARG A 339 14.67 -17.97 -1.24
CA ARG A 339 15.99 -18.63 -1.30
C ARG A 339 16.04 -19.83 -0.35
N ARG A 340 17.04 -20.70 -0.53
CA ARG A 340 17.33 -21.73 0.46
C ARG A 340 18.10 -21.14 1.65
N PRO A 341 17.90 -21.66 2.88
CA PRO A 341 18.72 -21.29 4.01
C PRO A 341 20.16 -21.80 3.80
N THR A 342 21.14 -21.12 4.41
CA THR A 342 22.49 -21.68 4.53
C THR A 342 22.49 -22.87 5.50
N GLU A 343 23.61 -23.60 5.57
CA GLU A 343 23.74 -24.72 6.51
C GLU A 343 23.59 -24.25 7.96
N GLU A 344 24.17 -23.09 8.29
CA GLU A 344 24.12 -22.48 9.61
C GLU A 344 22.69 -22.05 9.95
N GLU A 345 22.01 -21.32 9.05
CA GLU A 345 20.62 -20.89 9.25
C GLU A 345 19.69 -22.09 9.45
N ARG A 346 19.83 -23.12 8.63
CA ARG A 346 19.04 -24.34 8.75
C ARG A 346 19.31 -25.04 10.09
N SER A 347 20.58 -25.14 10.49
CA SER A 347 20.96 -25.81 11.73
C SER A 347 20.34 -25.12 12.95
N VAL A 348 20.42 -23.79 13.02
CA VAL A 348 19.80 -23.00 14.10
C VAL A 348 18.29 -23.19 14.16
N LEU A 349 17.59 -23.09 13.03
CA LEU A 349 16.13 -23.26 12.99
C LEU A 349 15.68 -24.69 13.36
N VAL A 350 16.48 -25.71 13.02
CA VAL A 350 16.23 -27.10 13.42
C VAL A 350 16.49 -27.30 14.92
N GLU A 351 17.49 -26.64 15.50
CA GLU A 351 17.75 -26.64 16.94
C GLU A 351 16.60 -25.95 17.71
N ASP A 352 16.16 -24.79 17.24
CA ASP A 352 15.00 -24.06 17.78
C ASP A 352 13.74 -24.95 17.77
N TYR A 353 13.47 -25.63 16.65
CA TYR A 353 12.35 -26.58 16.57
C TYR A 353 12.44 -27.67 17.64
N LYS A 354 13.61 -28.31 17.79
CA LYS A 354 13.79 -29.39 18.77
C LYS A 354 13.59 -28.89 20.18
N PHE A 355 14.12 -27.70 20.49
CA PHE A 355 13.95 -27.04 21.77
C PHE A 355 12.46 -26.76 22.06
N TYR A 356 11.75 -26.07 21.15
CA TYR A 356 10.34 -25.75 21.34
C TYR A 356 9.45 -27.00 21.39
N ARG A 357 9.75 -28.03 20.60
CA ARG A 357 8.99 -29.30 20.63
C ARG A 357 9.08 -29.96 21.99
N GLN A 358 10.27 -29.97 22.60
CA GLN A 358 10.46 -30.52 23.95
C GLN A 358 9.71 -29.66 24.98
N ASP A 359 9.88 -28.34 24.94
CA ASP A 359 9.21 -27.42 25.87
C ASP A 359 7.68 -27.54 25.81
N PHE A 360 7.10 -27.65 24.60
CA PHE A 360 5.66 -27.85 24.43
C PHE A 360 5.18 -29.27 24.72
N ALA A 361 6.06 -30.27 24.69
CA ALA A 361 5.73 -31.62 25.18
C ALA A 361 5.64 -31.62 26.71
N ASP A 362 6.54 -30.88 27.39
CA ASP A 362 6.55 -30.72 28.83
C ASP A 362 5.46 -29.75 29.33
N ASN A 363 5.05 -28.79 28.48
CA ASN A 363 4.03 -27.78 28.77
C ASN A 363 2.86 -27.77 27.75
N PRO A 364 1.99 -28.80 27.70
CA PRO A 364 0.92 -28.89 26.69
C PRO A 364 -0.07 -27.73 26.71
N ASP A 365 -0.32 -27.11 27.86
CA ASP A 365 -1.22 -25.96 27.97
C ASP A 365 -0.62 -24.68 27.38
N ALA A 366 0.71 -24.57 27.29
CA ALA A 366 1.36 -23.49 26.55
C ALA A 366 1.14 -23.67 25.03
N ALA A 367 1.25 -24.90 24.53
CA ALA A 367 0.97 -25.21 23.12
C ALA A 367 -0.47 -24.85 22.76
N LYS A 368 -1.45 -25.26 23.58
CA LYS A 368 -2.86 -24.90 23.38
C LYS A 368 -3.09 -23.40 23.36
N ARG A 369 -2.44 -22.64 24.25
CA ARG A 369 -2.57 -21.17 24.30
C ARG A 369 -2.02 -20.51 23.05
N LEU A 370 -0.88 -20.96 22.53
CA LEU A 370 -0.30 -20.44 21.29
C LEU A 370 -1.20 -20.74 20.10
N LEU A 371 -1.64 -21.99 19.95
CA LEU A 371 -2.46 -22.45 18.83
C LEU A 371 -3.89 -21.88 18.84
N ALA A 372 -4.35 -21.36 19.99
CA ALA A 372 -5.63 -20.67 20.12
C ALA A 372 -5.59 -19.19 19.70
N ILE A 373 -4.43 -18.67 19.28
CA ILE A 373 -4.31 -17.29 18.79
C ILE A 373 -4.77 -17.22 17.33
N GLY A 374 -5.87 -16.50 17.10
CA GLY A 374 -6.50 -16.37 15.79
C GLY A 374 -7.93 -16.92 15.78
N ASP A 375 -8.64 -16.69 14.68
CA ASP A 375 -10.03 -17.07 14.46
C ASP A 375 -10.15 -18.09 13.31
N ALA A 376 -9.11 -18.25 12.48
CA ALA A 376 -9.10 -19.23 11.40
C ALA A 376 -9.11 -20.66 11.96
N PRO A 377 -9.92 -21.56 11.37
CA PRO A 377 -9.96 -22.94 11.78
C PRO A 377 -8.65 -23.63 11.41
N HIS A 378 -8.09 -24.38 12.35
CA HIS A 378 -6.84 -25.11 12.19
C HIS A 378 -7.10 -26.60 11.96
N ALA A 379 -6.15 -27.30 11.34
CA ALA A 379 -6.26 -28.69 10.97
C ALA A 379 -6.39 -29.62 12.19
N SER A 380 -7.33 -30.55 12.13
CA SER A 380 -7.46 -31.63 13.11
C SER A 380 -6.51 -32.77 12.78
N GLY A 381 -5.82 -33.32 13.79
CA GLY A 381 -5.01 -34.54 13.66
C GLY A 381 -3.49 -34.34 13.65
N LEU A 382 -3.01 -33.09 13.69
CA LEU A 382 -1.59 -32.80 13.91
C LEU A 382 -1.22 -32.92 15.38
N ASN A 383 0.02 -33.33 15.66
CA ASN A 383 0.56 -33.29 17.01
C ASN A 383 0.69 -31.83 17.47
N GLN A 384 0.00 -31.46 18.56
CA GLN A 384 -0.06 -30.07 19.03
C GLN A 384 1.31 -29.52 19.43
N SER A 385 2.19 -30.33 20.01
CA SER A 385 3.53 -29.87 20.41
C SER A 385 4.42 -29.64 19.19
N GLU A 386 4.30 -30.46 18.15
CA GLU A 386 5.02 -30.27 16.87
C GLU A 386 4.52 -29.04 16.12
N LEU A 387 3.20 -28.86 16.06
CA LEU A 387 2.58 -27.71 15.42
C LEU A 387 2.93 -26.39 16.14
N ALA A 388 2.86 -26.37 17.48
CA ALA A 388 3.24 -25.20 18.27
C ALA A 388 4.73 -24.88 18.14
N ALA A 389 5.60 -25.88 18.14
CA ALA A 389 7.04 -25.69 17.93
C ALA A 389 7.34 -25.10 16.55
N PHE A 390 6.75 -25.67 15.50
CA PHE A 390 6.97 -25.20 14.14
C PHE A 390 6.31 -23.83 13.91
N THR A 391 5.23 -23.49 14.63
CA THR A 391 4.64 -22.14 14.62
C THR A 391 5.65 -21.08 15.07
N LEU A 392 6.43 -21.35 16.12
CA LEU A 392 7.48 -20.41 16.56
C LEU A 392 8.62 -20.32 15.55
N VAL A 393 9.04 -21.42 14.94
CA VAL A 393 10.04 -21.40 13.85
C VAL A 393 9.54 -20.58 12.66
N ALA A 394 8.28 -20.79 12.24
CA ALA A 394 7.64 -20.02 11.18
C ALA A 394 7.54 -18.53 11.54
N ASN A 395 7.23 -18.20 12.80
CA ASN A 395 7.19 -16.81 13.28
C ASN A 395 8.57 -16.16 13.20
N THR A 396 9.64 -16.87 13.59
CA THR A 396 11.03 -16.41 13.44
C THR A 396 11.35 -16.13 11.98
N ILE A 397 11.03 -17.06 11.07
CA ILE A 397 11.27 -16.89 9.62
C ILE A 397 10.51 -15.68 9.07
N LEU A 398 9.24 -15.49 9.44
CA LEU A 398 8.42 -14.35 9.00
C LEU A 398 8.89 -13.00 9.58
N ASN A 399 9.70 -13.02 10.63
CA ASN A 399 10.27 -11.83 11.28
C ASN A 399 11.69 -11.48 10.80
N LEU A 400 12.25 -12.24 9.86
CA LEU A 400 13.56 -11.92 9.26
C LEU A 400 13.50 -10.64 8.42
N ASP A 401 14.62 -9.93 8.33
CA ASP A 401 14.74 -8.74 7.47
C ASP A 401 14.50 -9.12 5.99
N GLU A 402 14.96 -10.31 5.58
CA GLU A 402 14.73 -10.84 4.23
C GLU A 402 13.27 -11.20 3.95
N ALA A 403 12.47 -11.54 4.96
CA ALA A 403 11.05 -11.84 4.80
C ALA A 403 10.22 -10.59 4.47
N ILE A 404 10.73 -9.41 4.84
CA ILE A 404 10.07 -8.12 4.64
C ILE A 404 10.80 -7.23 3.64
N THR A 405 11.77 -7.74 2.89
CA THR A 405 12.61 -6.97 1.96
C THR A 405 12.49 -7.51 0.54
N GLU A 406 12.33 -6.60 -0.42
CA GLU A 406 12.49 -6.87 -1.86
C GLU A 406 13.98 -6.77 -2.18
N ASN A 407 14.56 -7.85 -2.73
CA ASN A 407 15.99 -8.02 -3.02
C ASN A 407 16.25 -8.33 -4.49
#